data_AF-A0A4R4LN23-F1
#
_entry.id   AF-A0A4R4LN23-F1
#
_cell.length_a   1.000
_cell.length_b   1.000
_cell.length_c   1.000
_cell.angle_alpha   90.00
_cell.angle_beta   90.00
_cell.angle_gamma   90.00
#
_symmetry.space_group_name_H-M   'P 1'
#
loop_
_entity.id
_entity.type
_entity.pdbx_description
1 polymer ?
#
loop_
_entity_poly.entity_id
_entity_poly.type
_entity_poly.pdbx_seq_one_letter_code
_entity_poly.pdbx_strand_id
1 'polypeptide(L)'
;MQRDAGGDYHKWDFGPNQLMVTSEVAAVFKVDLTTVLEWAYKGELAFIRTPGGHRRFSRQQVEQIIWGQGPRSKWDFSPEQLMLPSEAGAVFRVGCKTLWLWTKQGRLDSIRTIGGERRYSRHQVEHIMGNGLNRRRNPR
;
A
#
# COMPACT_ATOMS: atom_id res chain seq x y z
N MET A 1 -7.81 2.35 29.11
CA MET A 1 -7.86 1.28 28.08
C MET A 1 -8.40 1.89 26.79
N GLN A 2 -8.00 1.34 25.64
CA GLN A 2 -8.17 1.86 24.25
C GLN A 2 -7.23 2.98 23.80
N ARG A 3 -6.09 2.60 23.20
CA ARG A 3 -5.39 3.38 22.17
C ARG A 3 -4.77 2.45 21.13
N ASP A 4 -5.62 1.74 20.38
CA ASP A 4 -5.21 0.89 19.24
C ASP A 4 -5.76 1.44 17.91
N ALA A 5 -5.84 2.76 17.76
CA ALA A 5 -6.12 3.36 16.46
C ALA A 5 -4.81 3.32 15.64
N GLY A 6 -4.82 2.60 14.53
CA GLY A 6 -3.71 2.63 13.57
C GLY A 6 -3.81 3.87 12.70
N GLY A 7 -2.77 4.71 12.68
CA GLY A 7 -2.70 5.91 11.84
C GLY A 7 -3.50 7.12 12.35
N ASP A 8 -3.52 8.19 11.56
CA ASP A 8 -4.18 9.46 11.86
C ASP A 8 -5.71 9.35 11.63
N TYR A 9 -6.40 8.69 12.57
CA TYR A 9 -7.83 8.40 12.47
C TYR A 9 -8.73 9.64 12.59
N HIS A 10 -8.22 10.77 13.12
CA HIS A 10 -8.99 12.02 13.20
C HIS A 10 -9.16 12.71 11.84
N LYS A 11 -8.34 12.34 10.85
CA LYS A 11 -8.41 12.88 9.49
C LYS A 11 -9.54 12.28 8.65
N TRP A 12 -10.04 11.10 9.03
CA TRP A 12 -10.92 10.30 8.19
C TRP A 12 -12.32 10.16 8.78
N ASP A 13 -13.34 10.22 7.94
CA ASP A 13 -14.71 9.96 8.38
C ASP A 13 -14.92 8.46 8.65
N PHE A 14 -15.28 8.14 9.89
CA PHE A 14 -15.66 6.80 10.36
C PHE A 14 -17.15 6.74 10.76
N GLY A 15 -17.96 7.68 10.27
CA GLY A 15 -19.41 7.68 10.41
C GLY A 15 -20.05 6.39 9.89
N PRO A 16 -21.27 6.05 10.33
CA PRO A 16 -21.89 4.74 10.11
C PRO A 16 -21.98 4.31 8.64
N ASN A 17 -22.04 5.25 7.70
CA ASN A 17 -22.14 4.98 6.25
C ASN A 17 -20.78 5.06 5.52
N GLN A 18 -19.70 5.36 6.24
CA GLN A 18 -18.34 5.51 5.72
C GLN A 18 -17.42 4.37 6.16
N LEU A 19 -17.96 3.35 6.84
CA LEU A 19 -17.18 2.21 7.29
C LEU A 19 -17.18 1.09 6.26
N MET A 20 -15.98 0.62 5.93
CA MET A 20 -15.77 -0.57 5.13
C MET A 20 -15.22 -1.71 5.98
N VAL A 21 -15.64 -2.94 5.68
CA VAL A 21 -15.02 -4.14 6.26
C VAL A 21 -13.79 -4.56 5.45
N THR A 22 -12.92 -5.38 6.04
CA THR A 22 -11.67 -5.83 5.39
C THR A 22 -11.89 -6.43 4.01
N SER A 23 -12.95 -7.23 3.83
CA SER A 23 -13.27 -7.87 2.55
C SER A 23 -13.71 -6.87 1.48
N GLU A 24 -14.45 -5.82 1.85
CA GLU A 24 -14.86 -4.77 0.91
C GLU A 24 -13.64 -3.96 0.46
N VAL A 25 -12.75 -3.61 1.39
CA VAL A 25 -11.47 -2.95 1.06
C VAL A 25 -10.63 -3.81 0.13
N ALA A 26 -10.53 -5.10 0.44
CA ALA A 26 -9.80 -6.06 -0.38
C ALA A 26 -10.38 -6.15 -1.80
N ALA A 27 -11.71 -6.18 -1.94
CA ALA A 27 -12.39 -6.19 -3.23
C ALA A 27 -12.13 -4.91 -4.03
N VAL A 28 -12.19 -3.76 -3.36
CA VAL A 28 -11.95 -2.45 -3.99
C VAL A 28 -10.54 -2.33 -4.55
N PHE A 29 -9.52 -2.68 -3.76
CA PHE A 29 -8.13 -2.65 -4.21
C PHE A 29 -7.74 -3.83 -5.08
N LYS A 30 -8.62 -4.83 -5.20
CA LYS A 30 -8.28 -6.11 -5.81
C LYS A 30 -7.00 -6.65 -5.17
N VAL A 31 -7.05 -6.92 -3.87
CA VAL A 31 -5.97 -7.57 -3.09
C VAL A 31 -6.51 -8.65 -2.15
N ASP A 32 -5.62 -9.45 -1.56
CA ASP A 32 -5.99 -10.38 -0.49
C ASP A 32 -6.24 -9.66 0.86
N LEU A 33 -7.09 -10.23 1.72
CA LEU A 33 -7.41 -9.66 3.04
C LEU A 33 -6.16 -9.47 3.91
N THR A 34 -5.19 -10.38 3.84
CA THR A 34 -3.91 -10.26 4.58
C THR A 34 -3.15 -9.00 4.20
N THR A 35 -3.24 -8.57 2.93
CA THR A 35 -2.60 -7.35 2.44
C THR A 35 -3.25 -6.11 3.09
N VAL A 36 -4.58 -6.09 3.20
CA VAL A 36 -5.31 -5.02 3.89
C VAL A 36 -4.94 -4.97 5.37
N LEU A 37 -4.79 -6.13 6.02
CA LEU A 37 -4.37 -6.22 7.42
C LEU A 37 -2.92 -5.75 7.62
N GLU A 38 -2.01 -6.04 6.68
CA GLU A 38 -0.64 -5.52 6.71
C GLU A 38 -0.61 -3.99 6.60
N TRP A 39 -1.41 -3.40 5.69
CA TRP A 39 -1.54 -1.93 5.59
C TRP A 39 -2.08 -1.32 6.89
N ALA A 40 -3.07 -1.95 7.49
CA ALA A 40 -3.61 -1.52 8.78
C ALA A 40 -2.56 -1.57 9.89
N TYR A 41 -1.78 -2.65 9.96
CA TYR A 41 -0.71 -2.82 10.95
C TYR A 41 0.41 -1.79 10.79
N LYS A 42 0.77 -1.46 9.56
CA LYS A 42 1.77 -0.44 9.23
C LYS A 42 1.27 1.00 9.42
N GLY A 43 -0.01 1.18 9.75
CA GLY A 43 -0.65 2.50 9.86
C GLY A 43 -0.86 3.20 8.50
N GLU A 44 -0.75 2.44 7.41
CA GLU A 44 -1.03 2.90 6.05
C GLU A 44 -2.54 3.03 5.88
N LEU A 45 -3.33 2.03 6.26
CA LEU A 45 -4.79 2.13 6.21
C LEU A 45 -5.36 2.39 7.60
N ALA A 46 -6.00 3.54 7.80
CA ALA A 46 -6.57 3.90 9.09
C ALA A 46 -7.80 3.03 9.38
N PHE A 47 -7.91 2.60 10.64
CA PHE A 47 -9.02 1.77 11.07
C PHE A 47 -9.44 2.10 12.51
N ILE A 48 -10.70 1.82 12.79
CA ILE A 48 -11.24 1.71 14.14
C ILE A 48 -11.56 0.25 14.45
N ARG A 49 -11.63 -0.09 15.74
CA ARG A 49 -12.16 -1.37 16.19
C ARG A 49 -13.58 -1.20 16.70
N THR A 50 -14.47 -2.05 16.23
CA THR A 50 -15.79 -2.24 16.84
C THR A 50 -15.65 -2.82 18.26
N PRO A 51 -16.67 -2.71 19.13
CA PRO A 51 -16.68 -3.39 20.43
C PRO A 51 -16.39 -4.89 20.35
N GLY A 52 -16.82 -5.56 19.26
CA GLY A 52 -16.52 -6.98 18.98
C GLY A 52 -15.12 -7.25 18.40
N GLY A 53 -14.23 -6.25 18.35
CA GLY A 53 -12.84 -6.39 17.91
C GLY A 53 -12.61 -6.35 16.40
N HIS A 54 -13.67 -6.33 15.58
CA HIS A 54 -13.53 -6.23 14.13
C HIS A 54 -12.99 -4.86 13.70
N ARG A 55 -12.09 -4.86 12.71
CA ARG A 55 -11.59 -3.63 12.08
C ARG A 55 -12.64 -3.06 11.12
N ARG A 56 -12.70 -1.73 11.09
CA ARG A 56 -13.49 -0.96 10.13
C ARG A 56 -12.61 0.14 9.58
N PHE A 57 -12.61 0.27 8.26
CA PHE A 57 -11.77 1.19 7.50
C PHE A 57 -12.61 2.35 6.98
N SER A 58 -12.00 3.53 6.81
CA SER A 58 -12.72 4.65 6.23
C SER A 58 -12.84 4.49 4.71
N ARG A 59 -14.08 4.52 4.19
CA ARG A 59 -14.38 4.54 2.75
C ARG A 59 -13.73 5.73 2.07
N GLN A 60 -13.80 6.91 2.69
CA GLN A 60 -13.17 8.12 2.17
C GLN A 60 -11.66 7.93 1.95
N GLN A 61 -10.97 7.34 2.93
CA GLN A 61 -9.56 7.03 2.78
C GLN A 61 -9.34 6.01 1.66
N VAL A 62 -10.11 4.92 1.65
CA VAL A 62 -10.02 3.87 0.61
C VAL A 62 -10.18 4.45 -0.79
N GLU A 63 -11.22 5.27 -1.01
CA GLU A 63 -11.45 5.96 -2.28
C GLU A 63 -10.27 6.86 -2.63
N GLN A 64 -9.79 7.68 -1.68
CA GLN A 64 -8.64 8.55 -1.91
C GLN A 64 -7.41 7.76 -2.39
N ILE A 65 -7.14 6.60 -1.80
CA ILE A 65 -6.00 5.74 -2.18
C ILE A 65 -6.18 5.18 -3.61
N ILE A 66 -7.40 4.82 -4.02
CA ILE A 66 -7.66 4.36 -5.41
C ILE A 66 -7.35 5.47 -6.41
N TRP A 67 -7.71 6.72 -6.08
CA TRP A 67 -7.47 7.90 -6.92
C TRP A 67 -6.01 8.41 -6.84
N GLY A 68 -5.06 7.52 -6.56
CA GLY A 68 -3.61 7.82 -6.55
C GLY A 68 -3.12 8.59 -5.32
N GLN A 69 -4.01 8.93 -4.39
CA GLN A 69 -3.65 9.58 -3.13
C GLN A 69 -3.51 8.50 -2.04
N GLY A 70 -2.57 7.58 -2.28
CA GLY A 70 -2.24 6.48 -1.37
C GLY A 70 -1.90 6.99 0.03
N PRO A 71 -2.06 6.17 1.08
CA PRO A 71 -1.84 6.67 2.42
C PRO A 71 -0.33 6.75 2.67
N ARG A 72 0.22 7.95 2.51
CA ARG A 72 1.64 8.28 2.69
C ARG A 72 2.63 7.37 1.93
N SER A 73 2.19 6.65 0.89
CA SER A 73 3.11 6.19 -0.14
C SER A 73 3.72 7.42 -0.79
N LYS A 74 5.05 7.53 -0.79
CA LYS A 74 5.75 8.59 -1.52
C LYS A 74 5.48 8.50 -3.04
N TRP A 75 5.03 7.35 -3.51
CA TRP A 75 4.93 7.00 -4.92
C TRP A 75 3.48 6.75 -5.33
N ASP A 76 3.20 7.02 -6.60
CA ASP A 76 1.87 6.81 -7.15
C ASP A 76 1.67 5.34 -7.54
N PHE A 77 0.68 4.69 -6.92
CA PHE A 77 0.28 3.31 -7.19
C PHE A 77 -1.11 3.23 -7.84
N SER A 78 -1.58 4.32 -8.45
CA SER A 78 -2.75 4.30 -9.32
C SER A 78 -2.60 3.23 -10.40
N PRO A 79 -3.70 2.56 -10.82
CA PRO A 79 -3.65 1.44 -11.76
C PRO A 79 -2.84 1.71 -13.04
N GLU A 80 -2.90 2.93 -13.56
CA GLU A 80 -2.19 3.42 -14.74
C GLU A 80 -0.67 3.62 -14.54
N GLN A 81 -0.23 3.76 -13.29
CA GLN A 81 1.18 3.87 -12.91
C GLN A 81 1.78 2.55 -12.43
N LEU A 82 1.01 1.47 -12.37
CA LEU A 82 1.53 0.16 -11.96
C LEU A 82 2.32 -0.50 -13.10
N MET A 83 3.52 -0.94 -12.76
CA MET A 83 4.37 -1.76 -13.62
C MET A 83 4.39 -3.20 -13.14
N LEU A 84 4.40 -4.13 -14.10
CA LEU A 84 4.73 -5.53 -13.85
C LEU A 84 6.19 -5.66 -13.35
N PRO A 85 6.54 -6.75 -12.64
CA PRO A 85 7.93 -7.01 -12.27
C PRO A 85 8.88 -7.07 -13.47
N SER A 86 8.42 -7.62 -14.60
CA SER A 86 9.20 -7.68 -15.85
C SER A 86 9.47 -6.30 -16.44
N GLU A 87 8.46 -5.43 -16.49
CA GLU A 87 8.59 -4.07 -17.02
C GLU A 87 9.52 -3.21 -16.16
N ALA A 88 9.35 -3.24 -14.84
CA ALA A 88 10.24 -2.53 -13.92
C ALA A 88 11.68 -3.08 -14.02
N GLY A 89 11.82 -4.39 -14.18
CA GLY A 89 13.11 -5.05 -14.36
C GLY A 89 13.82 -4.61 -15.64
N ALA A 90 13.06 -4.48 -16.74
CA ALA A 90 13.57 -3.98 -18.01
C ALA A 90 14.12 -2.55 -17.91
N VAL A 91 13.42 -1.66 -17.19
CA VAL A 91 13.88 -0.27 -16.97
C VAL A 91 15.20 -0.24 -16.21
N PHE A 92 15.33 -1.03 -15.15
CA PHE A 92 16.56 -1.12 -14.36
C PHE A 92 17.64 -2.01 -14.99
N ARG A 93 17.33 -2.72 -16.08
CA ARG A 93 18.17 -3.78 -16.68
C ARG A 93 18.57 -4.87 -15.68
N VAL A 94 17.61 -5.32 -14.86
CA VAL A 94 17.80 -6.39 -13.86
C VAL A 94 16.66 -7.41 -13.91
N GLY A 95 16.88 -8.61 -13.36
CA GLY A 95 15.82 -9.62 -13.23
C GLY A 95 14.88 -9.37 -12.05
N CYS A 96 13.68 -9.96 -12.11
CA CYS A 96 12.63 -9.82 -11.08
C CYS A 96 13.09 -10.20 -9.66
N LYS A 97 14.02 -11.15 -9.53
CA LYS A 97 14.60 -11.55 -8.23
C LYS A 97 15.37 -10.41 -7.57
N THR A 98 16.03 -9.57 -8.35
CA THR A 98 16.74 -8.38 -7.85
C THR A 98 15.75 -7.35 -7.32
N LEU A 99 14.64 -7.12 -8.02
CA LEU A 99 13.57 -6.24 -7.53
C LEU A 99 12.98 -6.77 -6.22
N TRP A 100 12.76 -8.09 -6.12
CA TRP A 100 12.30 -8.71 -4.88
C TRP A 100 13.27 -8.44 -3.72
N LEU A 101 14.58 -8.58 -3.94
CA LEU A 101 15.58 -8.25 -2.93
C LEU A 101 15.53 -6.77 -2.52
N TRP A 102 15.38 -5.85 -3.47
CA TRP A 102 15.25 -4.43 -3.16
C TRP A 102 13.98 -4.11 -2.37
N THR A 103 12.86 -4.78 -2.66
CA THR A 103 11.64 -4.65 -1.84
C THR A 103 11.83 -5.16 -0.43
N LYS A 104 12.48 -6.32 -0.27
CA LYS A 104 12.80 -6.86 1.05
C LYS A 104 13.74 -5.95 1.84
N GLN A 105 14.62 -5.22 1.17
CA GLN A 105 15.55 -4.26 1.76
C GLN A 105 14.96 -2.85 1.93
N GLY A 106 13.68 -2.62 1.59
CA GLY A 106 13.05 -1.30 1.70
C GLY A 106 13.60 -0.24 0.74
N ARG A 107 14.28 -0.68 -0.34
CA ARG A 107 14.89 0.20 -1.36
C ARG A 107 13.95 0.48 -2.53
N LEU A 108 12.91 -0.34 -2.67
CA LEU A 108 11.88 -0.26 -3.69
C LEU A 108 10.55 -0.61 -3.03
N ASP A 109 9.51 0.19 -3.24
CA ASP A 109 8.19 -0.08 -2.67
C ASP A 109 7.38 -0.91 -3.69
N SER A 110 6.50 -1.77 -3.19
CA SER A 110 5.66 -2.60 -4.04
C SER A 110 4.32 -2.86 -3.37
N ILE A 111 3.28 -2.99 -4.18
CA ILE A 111 2.00 -3.54 -3.76
C ILE A 111 1.85 -4.97 -4.29
N ARG A 112 0.85 -5.71 -3.82
CA ARG A 112 0.46 -7.00 -4.39
C ARG A 112 -0.97 -6.92 -4.91
N THR A 113 -1.25 -7.64 -5.99
CA THR A 113 -2.61 -7.83 -6.54
C THR A 113 -3.33 -9.01 -5.87
N ILE A 114 -4.62 -9.27 -6.18
CA ILE A 114 -5.40 -10.42 -5.68
C ILE A 114 -4.64 -11.73 -5.89
N GLY A 115 -3.98 -11.91 -7.05
CA GLY A 115 -3.22 -13.11 -7.37
C GLY A 115 -1.86 -13.22 -6.64
N GLY A 116 -1.57 -12.30 -5.72
CA GLY A 116 -0.30 -12.26 -4.98
C GLY A 116 0.88 -11.73 -5.77
N GLU A 117 0.67 -11.30 -7.02
CA GLU A 117 1.73 -10.80 -7.89
C GLU A 117 2.10 -9.36 -7.50
N ARG A 118 3.40 -9.08 -7.46
CA ARG A 118 3.92 -7.75 -7.12
C ARG A 118 3.72 -6.76 -8.25
N ARG A 119 3.45 -5.51 -7.90
CA ARG A 119 3.44 -4.37 -8.81
C ARG A 119 4.29 -3.25 -8.24
N TYR A 120 4.92 -2.50 -9.14
CA TYR A 120 5.85 -1.43 -8.81
C TYR A 120 5.31 -0.10 -9.34
N SER A 121 5.55 1.00 -8.64
CA SER A 121 5.15 2.33 -9.11
C SER A 121 6.10 2.79 -10.21
N ARG A 122 5.57 3.14 -11.39
CA ARG A 122 6.33 3.77 -12.48
C ARG A 122 6.99 5.06 -12.00
N HIS A 123 6.26 5.91 -11.26
CA HIS A 123 6.78 7.14 -10.67
C HIS A 123 8.00 6.86 -9.76
N GLN A 124 7.95 5.81 -8.92
CA GLN A 124 9.13 5.41 -8.13
C GLN A 124 10.29 4.96 -9.00
N VAL A 125 10.01 4.12 -10.01
CA VAL A 125 11.02 3.57 -10.91
C VAL A 125 11.75 4.68 -11.65
N GLU A 126 11.01 5.62 -12.23
CA GLU A 126 11.56 6.79 -12.93
C GLU A 126 12.37 7.68 -11.98
N HIS A 127 11.87 7.91 -10.77
CA HIS A 127 12.61 8.66 -9.74
C HIS A 127 13.94 7.98 -9.40
N ILE A 128 13.96 6.65 -9.27
CA ILE A 128 15.19 5.90 -9.00
C ILE A 128 16.14 5.94 -10.20
N MET A 129 15.64 5.93 -11.43
CA MET A 129 16.48 6.08 -12.62
C MET A 129 17.15 7.46 -12.68
N GLY A 130 16.46 8.52 -12.23
CA GLY A 130 17.03 9.87 -12.15
C GLY A 130 17.97 10.10 -10.97
N ASN A 131 17.67 9.50 -9.81
CA ASN A 131 18.34 9.83 -8.53
C ASN A 131 19.17 8.69 -7.93
N GLY A 132 19.15 7.51 -8.55
CA GLY A 132 19.76 6.29 -8.04
C GLY A 132 18.95 5.61 -6.92
N LEU A 133 19.22 4.32 -6.68
CA LEU A 133 18.64 3.60 -5.54
C LEU A 133 19.17 4.16 -4.23
N ASN A 134 18.26 4.66 -3.39
CA ASN A 134 18.61 5.11 -2.05
C ASN A 134 19.23 3.94 -1.25
N ARG A 135 20.45 4.13 -0.76
CA ARG A 135 21.25 3.03 -0.16
C ARG A 135 20.89 2.72 1.28
N ARG A 136 19.92 3.40 1.90
CA ARG A 136 19.55 3.18 3.30
C ARG A 136 18.06 3.34 3.57
N ARG A 137 17.38 2.21 3.80
CA ARG A 137 16.17 2.14 4.61
C ARG A 137 16.09 0.74 5.23
N ASN A 138 16.80 0.52 6.34
CA ASN A 138 16.56 -0.66 7.14
C ASN A 138 15.13 -0.55 7.69
N PRO A 139 14.22 -1.50 7.41
CA PRO A 139 12.98 -1.57 8.17
C PRO A 139 13.34 -1.91 9.63
N ARG A 140 12.80 -1.13 10.58
CA ARG A 140 12.76 -1.52 11.99
C ARG A 140 11.64 -2.53 12.20
#